data_AF-A0A942RAA9-F1
#
_entry.id   AF-A0A942RAA9-F1
#
_cell.length_a   1.000
_cell.length_b   1.000
_cell.length_c   1.000
_cell.angle_alpha   90.00
_cell.angle_beta   90.00
_cell.angle_gamma   90.00
#
_symmetry.space_group_name_H-M   'P 1'
#
loop_
_entity.id
_entity.type
_entity.pdbx_description
1 polymer ?
#
loop_
_entity_poly.entity_id
_entity_poly.type
_entity_poly.pdbx_seq_one_letter_code
_entity_poly.pdbx_strand_id
1 'polypeptide(L)'
;MSDLVRKQVYITKSQENLLKKKAAELGVTEAELVREALDSQIYKIGYPKRSAGKWQEEVQFIKDRMTKKQNSSNQREWKRDDLYDR
;
A
#
# COMPACT_ATOMS: atom_id res chain seq x y z
N MET A 1 5.54 18.40 -1.35
CA MET A 1 4.91 18.71 -2.66
C MET A 1 5.58 18.01 -3.85
N SER A 2 6.58 17.14 -3.65
CA SER A 2 7.45 16.64 -4.73
C SER A 2 6.94 15.44 -5.55
N ASP A 3 5.82 14.80 -5.19
CA ASP A 3 5.33 13.55 -5.84
C ASP A 3 3.91 13.65 -6.43
N LEU A 4 3.47 14.82 -6.89
CA LEU A 4 2.14 14.95 -7.51
C LEU A 4 2.22 14.64 -9.01
N VAL A 5 1.44 13.65 -9.46
CA VAL A 5 1.30 13.30 -10.88
C VAL A 5 0.07 13.98 -11.47
N ARG A 6 0.22 14.70 -12.58
CA ARG A 6 -0.92 15.31 -13.30
C ARG A 6 -1.77 14.22 -13.96
N LYS A 7 -3.04 14.13 -13.58
CA LYS A 7 -4.04 13.27 -14.22
C LYS A 7 -5.13 14.12 -14.85
N GLN A 8 -5.57 13.77 -16.06
CA GLN A 8 -6.76 14.34 -16.70
C GLN A 8 -7.86 13.29 -16.74
N VAL A 9 -9.08 13.68 -16.37
CA VAL A 9 -10.26 12.81 -16.31
C VAL A 9 -11.44 13.61 -16.83
N TYR A 10 -12.28 12.98 -17.65
CA TYR A 10 -13.56 13.58 -18.06
C TYR A 10 -14.60 13.37 -16.96
N ILE A 11 -15.32 14.44 -16.63
CA ILE A 11 -16.41 14.44 -15.66
C ILE A 11 -17.68 15.02 -16.31
N THR A 12 -18.84 14.73 -15.74
CA THR A 12 -20.10 15.28 -16.23
C THR A 12 -20.24 16.76 -15.84
N LYS A 13 -21.11 17.50 -16.54
CA LYS A 13 -21.46 18.88 -16.17
C LYS A 13 -22.01 18.99 -14.74
N SER A 14 -22.75 17.98 -14.28
CA SER A 14 -23.27 17.94 -12.92
C SER A 14 -22.16 17.76 -11.88
N GLN A 15 -21.16 16.93 -12.16
CA GLN A 15 -19.99 16.74 -11.30
C GLN A 15 -19.15 18.01 -11.21
N GLU A 16 -18.91 18.70 -12.33
CA GLU A 16 -18.21 19.98 -12.38
C GLU A 16 -18.87 21.04 -11.49
N ASN A 17 -20.19 21.22 -11.63
CA ASN A 17 -20.94 22.18 -10.82
C ASN A 17 -20.88 21.85 -9.32
N LEU A 18 -20.98 20.56 -8.98
CA LEU A 18 -20.91 20.10 -7.60
C LEU A 18 -19.51 20.28 -7.02
N LEU A 19 -18.47 20.02 -7.81
CA LEU A 19 -17.07 20.18 -7.41
C LEU A 19 -16.76 21.64 -7.08
N LYS A 20 -17.15 22.57 -7.96
CA LYS A 20 -17.03 24.02 -7.74
C LYS A 20 -17.74 24.48 -6.48
N LYS A 21 -19.00 24.09 -6.33
CA LYS A 21 -19.81 24.45 -5.17
C LYS A 21 -19.17 23.96 -3.87
N LYS A 22 -18.75 22.69 -3.83
CA LYS A 22 -18.16 22.08 -2.63
C LYS A 22 -16.78 22.64 -2.29
N ALA A 23 -15.94 22.88 -3.29
CA ALA A 23 -14.65 23.52 -3.10
C ALA A 23 -14.81 24.92 -2.48
N ALA A 24 -15.76 25.72 -3.00
CA ALA A 24 -16.07 27.04 -2.44
C ALA A 24 -16.64 26.97 -1.01
N GLU A 25 -17.59 26.06 -0.75
CA GLU A 25 -18.18 25.85 0.59
C GLU A 25 -17.11 25.48 1.64
N LEU A 26 -16.11 24.68 1.26
CA LEU A 26 -15.05 24.19 2.14
C LEU A 26 -13.81 25.11 2.19
N GLY A 27 -13.74 26.12 1.32
CA GLY A 27 -12.57 27.01 1.22
C GLY A 27 -11.30 26.32 0.72
N VAL A 28 -11.43 25.21 -0.01
CA VAL A 28 -10.30 24.44 -0.57
C VAL A 28 -10.31 24.49 -2.10
N THR A 29 -9.23 24.04 -2.73
CA THR A 29 -9.18 23.94 -4.20
C THR A 29 -9.96 22.71 -4.70
N GLU A 30 -10.49 22.79 -5.92
CA GLU A 30 -11.14 21.64 -6.57
C GLU A 30 -10.21 20.41 -6.64
N ALA A 31 -8.93 20.63 -6.92
CA ALA A 31 -7.93 19.57 -6.99
C ALA A 31 -7.70 18.89 -5.63
N GLU A 32 -7.76 19.65 -4.54
CA GLU A 32 -7.63 19.12 -3.18
C GLU A 32 -8.84 18.29 -2.79
N LEU A 33 -10.04 18.78 -3.12
CA LEU A 33 -11.28 18.04 -2.92
C LEU A 33 -11.30 16.72 -3.71
N VAL A 34 -10.81 16.72 -4.96
CA VAL A 34 -10.67 15.49 -5.76
C VAL A 34 -9.67 14.52 -5.12
N ARG A 35 -8.52 15.00 -4.63
CA ARG A 35 -7.53 14.15 -3.95
C ARG A 35 -8.11 13.51 -2.69
N GLU A 36 -8.76 14.28 -1.83
CA GLU A 36 -9.37 13.76 -0.59
C GLU A 36 -10.46 12.72 -0.89
N ALA A 37 -11.30 12.97 -1.90
CA ALA A 37 -12.31 12.02 -2.34
C ALA A 37 -11.67 10.71 -2.87
N LEU A 38 -10.59 10.81 -3.65
CA LEU A 38 -9.83 9.64 -4.11
C LEU A 38 -9.22 8.85 -2.95
N ASP A 39 -8.57 9.53 -2.00
CA ASP A 39 -7.97 8.89 -0.82
C ASP A 39 -9.02 8.19 0.04
N SER A 40 -10.17 8.84 0.27
CA SER A 40 -11.31 8.27 0.99
C SER A 40 -11.85 7.02 0.28
N GLN A 41 -11.97 7.06 -1.04
CA GLN A 41 -12.48 5.94 -1.83
C GLN A 41 -11.47 4.78 -1.88
N ILE A 42 -10.17 5.05 -2.01
CA ILE A 42 -9.11 4.04 -1.97
C ILE A 42 -9.08 3.35 -0.61
N TYR A 43 -9.23 4.11 0.48
CA TYR A 43 -9.34 3.57 1.83
C TYR A 43 -10.55 2.64 1.98
N LYS A 44 -11.72 3.03 1.45
CA LYS A 44 -12.96 2.22 1.48
C LYS A 44 -12.88 0.96 0.63
N ILE A 45 -12.25 1.02 -0.54
CA ILE A 45 -12.08 -0.13 -1.44
C ILE A 45 -11.11 -1.17 -0.86
N GLY A 46 -10.40 -0.85 0.23
CA GLY A 46 -9.56 -1.81 0.92
C GLY A 46 -8.25 -2.06 0.19
N TYR A 47 -7.70 -1.05 -0.50
CA TYR A 47 -6.25 -1.06 -0.69
C TYR A 47 -5.65 -1.06 0.71
N PRO A 48 -4.92 -2.12 1.12
CA PRO A 48 -4.27 -2.12 2.41
C PRO A 48 -3.31 -0.93 2.35
N LYS A 49 -3.66 0.13 3.10
CA LYS A 49 -2.73 1.19 3.43
C LYS A 49 -1.50 0.43 3.91
N ARG A 50 -0.39 0.47 3.16
CA ARG A 50 0.89 -0.07 3.64
C ARG A 50 1.22 0.74 4.86
N SER A 51 0.69 0.31 5.99
CA SER A 51 1.01 0.82 7.29
C SER A 51 2.50 0.53 7.43
N ALA A 52 3.31 1.58 7.42
CA ALA A 52 4.75 1.45 7.63
C ALA A 52 5.04 0.63 8.91
N GLY A 53 4.16 0.71 9.92
CA GLY A 53 4.22 -0.10 11.14
C GLY A 53 3.91 -1.58 10.93
N LYS A 54 2.95 -1.96 10.07
CA LYS A 54 2.62 -3.38 9.83
C LYS A 54 3.75 -4.13 9.11
N TRP A 55 4.50 -3.44 8.25
CA TRP A 55 5.71 -4.03 7.67
C TRP A 55 6.82 -4.23 8.70
N GLN A 56 6.96 -3.29 9.66
CA GLN A 56 7.91 -3.45 10.76
C GLN A 56 7.54 -4.61 11.69
N GLU A 57 6.24 -4.78 11.98
CA GLU A 57 5.72 -5.95 12.71
C GLU A 57 6.05 -7.27 11.99
N GLU A 58 5.84 -7.34 10.67
CA GLU A 58 6.16 -8.52 9.86
C GLU A 58 7.66 -8.82 9.81
N VAL A 59 8.49 -7.79 9.65
CA VAL A 59 9.96 -7.91 9.69
C VAL A 59 10.41 -8.44 11.06
N GLN A 60 9.79 -7.96 12.15
CA GLN A 60 10.09 -8.43 13.50
C GLN A 60 9.66 -9.89 13.69
N PHE A 61 8.46 -10.26 13.22
CA PHE A 61 7.96 -11.63 13.23
C PHE A 61 8.89 -12.60 12.47
N ILE A 62 9.37 -12.20 11.29
CA ILE A 62 10.32 -12.98 10.49
C ILE A 62 11.65 -13.16 11.24
N LYS A 63 12.18 -12.09 11.85
CA LYS A 63 13.41 -12.15 12.66
C LYS A 63 13.27 -13.09 13.85
N ASP A 64 12.18 -12.97 14.61
CA ASP A 64 11.88 -13.82 15.77
C ASP A 64 11.76 -15.29 15.38
N ARG A 65 11.20 -15.57 14.19
CA ARG A 65 11.11 -16.93 13.66
C ARG A 65 12.48 -17.48 13.24
N MET A 66 13.35 -16.65 12.66
CA MET A 66 14.70 -17.05 12.28
C MET A 66 15.57 -17.39 13.49
N THR A 67 15.53 -16.58 14.55
CA THR A 67 16.22 -16.88 15.81
C THR A 67 15.66 -18.13 16.49
N LYS A 68 14.33 -18.32 16.50
CA LYS A 68 13.72 -19.55 17.06
C LYS A 68 14.11 -20.81 16.28
N LYS A 69 14.28 -20.72 14.96
CA LYS A 69 14.66 -21.86 14.10
C LYS A 69 16.14 -22.24 14.24
N GLN A 70 16.97 -21.34 14.76
CA GLN A 70 18.40 -21.60 14.99
C GLN A 70 18.66 -22.69 16.05
N ASN A 71 17.63 -23.07 16.83
CA ASN A 71 17.66 -24.19 17.78
C ASN A 71 17.23 -25.55 17.18
N SER A 72 16.96 -25.63 15.88
CA SER A 72 16.74 -26.93 15.21
C SER A 72 18.08 -27.44 14.66
N SER A 73 18.66 -28.40 15.36
CA SER A 73 19.94 -29.07 15.06
C SER A 73 19.95 -29.91 13.77
N ASN A 74 18.93 -29.80 12.92
CA ASN A 74 18.88 -30.50 11.64
C ASN A 74 19.25 -29.54 10.52
N GLN A 75 20.55 -29.26 10.40
CA GLN A 75 21.10 -28.79 9.14
C GLN A 75 20.79 -29.86 8.09
N ARG A 76 20.16 -29.46 6.98
CA ARG A 76 20.02 -30.35 5.82
C ARG A 76 21.42 -30.57 5.26
N GLU A 77 21.93 -31.79 5.37
CA GLU A 77 23.26 -32.18 4.86
C GLU A 77 23.26 -32.57 3.39
N TRP A 78 22.08 -32.80 2.79
CA TRP A 78 22.04 -33.27 1.41
C TRP A 78 22.56 -32.20 0.45
N LYS A 79 23.53 -32.61 -0.36
CA LYS A 79 24.11 -31.83 -1.44
C LYS A 79 23.29 -32.10 -2.69
N ARG A 80 23.32 -31.13 -3.61
CA ARG A 80 22.56 -31.20 -4.87
C ARG A 80 22.95 -32.42 -5.72
N ASP A 81 24.18 -32.90 -5.57
CA ASP A 81 24.70 -34.08 -6.27
C ASP A 81 24.06 -35.39 -5.77
N ASP A 82 23.64 -35.46 -4.50
CA ASP A 82 22.95 -36.64 -3.92
C ASP A 82 21.57 -36.89 -4.55
N LEU A 83 21.06 -35.94 -5.36
CA LEU A 83 19.76 -36.02 -6.02
C LEU A 83 19.81 -36.78 -7.36
N TYR A 84 21.00 -36.98 -7.93
CA TYR A 84 21.16 -37.50 -9.29
C TYR A 84 21.78 -38.90 -9.37
N ASP A 85 22.12 -39.55 -8.25
CA ASP A 85 22.63 -40.92 -8.26
C ASP A 85 21.50 -41.95 -8.36
N ARG A 86 21.27 -42.43 -9.59
CA ARG A 86 20.58 -43.68 -9.92
C ARG A 86 21.41 -44.48 -10.91
#